data_AF-A0A7L0C2A0-F1
#
_entry.id   AF-A0A7L0C2A0-F1
#
_cell.length_a   1.000
_cell.length_b   1.000
_cell.length_c   1.000
_cell.angle_alpha   90.00
_cell.angle_beta   90.00
_cell.angle_gamma   90.00
#
_symmetry.space_group_name_H-M   'P 1'
#
loop_
_entity.id
_entity.type
_entity.pdbx_description
1 polymer ?
#
loop_
_entity_poly.entity_id
_entity_poly.type
_entity_poly.pdbx_seq_one_letter_code
_entity_poly.pdbx_strand_id
1 'polypeptide(L)'
;AQKLLGTINWVRPMLGITTEELSNLFNVLKGDPDLSSPWILTPAAKEELNLVSQKISTLQAHRRDLTLPVDVYVIQGPKQPFAIIAQHDKVAQKILYLE
;
A
#
# COMPACT_ATOMS: atom_id res chain seq x y z
N ALA A 1 14.69 -13.27 4.62
CA ALA A 1 14.21 -11.90 4.89
C ALA A 1 14.09 -11.04 3.63
N GLN A 2 15.12 -10.96 2.77
CA GLN A 2 15.19 -10.04 1.61
C GLN A 2 13.96 -10.06 0.68
N LYS A 3 13.41 -11.25 0.37
CA LYS A 3 12.24 -11.38 -0.50
C LYS A 3 11.00 -10.71 0.10
N LEU A 4 10.74 -10.92 1.39
CA LEU A 4 9.60 -10.31 2.09
C LEU A 4 9.74 -8.78 2.14
N LEU A 5 10.93 -8.28 2.46
CA LEU A 5 11.22 -6.85 2.45
C LEU A 5 10.99 -6.24 1.06
N GLY A 6 11.44 -6.92 0.00
CA GLY A 6 11.19 -6.53 -1.39
C GLY A 6 9.69 -6.46 -1.71
N THR A 7 8.93 -7.50 -1.37
CA THR A 7 7.48 -7.55 -1.59
C THR A 7 6.75 -6.44 -0.83
N ILE A 8 7.08 -6.20 0.44
CA ILE A 8 6.47 -5.14 1.25
C ILE A 8 6.79 -3.77 0.67
N ASN A 9 8.04 -3.52 0.30
CA ASN A 9 8.44 -2.25 -0.33
C ASN A 9 7.73 -2.02 -1.67
N TRP A 10 7.47 -3.08 -2.43
CA TRP A 10 6.75 -3.01 -3.71
C TRP A 10 5.27 -2.62 -3.53
N VAL A 11 4.58 -3.22 -2.56
CA VAL A 11 3.13 -2.95 -2.34
C VAL A 11 2.87 -1.69 -1.52
N ARG A 12 3.86 -1.20 -0.76
CA ARG A 12 3.71 -0.06 0.18
C ARG A 12 3.02 1.19 -0.41
N PRO A 13 3.32 1.66 -1.64
CA PRO A 13 2.66 2.83 -2.20
C PRO A 13 1.13 2.71 -2.25
N MET A 14 0.63 1.51 -2.53
CA MET A 14 -0.81 1.21 -2.63
C MET A 14 -1.48 1.12 -1.26
N LEU A 15 -0.71 0.83 -0.20
CA LEU A 15 -1.27 0.59 1.13
C LEU A 15 -1.41 1.85 1.99
N GLY A 16 -0.79 2.96 1.57
CA GLY A 16 -0.72 4.19 2.37
C GLY A 16 -0.03 3.97 3.73
N ILE A 17 0.92 3.02 3.80
CA ILE A 17 1.69 2.73 5.01
C ILE A 17 3.00 3.51 4.99
N THR A 18 3.29 4.21 6.07
CA THR A 18 4.51 5.00 6.26
C THR A 18 5.71 4.13 6.62
N THR A 19 6.91 4.71 6.50
CA THR A 19 8.15 4.01 6.92
C THR A 19 8.22 3.85 8.44
N GLU A 20 7.63 4.79 9.18
CA GLU A 20 7.63 4.79 10.65
C GLU A 20 6.77 3.66 11.21
N GLU A 21 5.60 3.41 10.59
CA GLU A 21 4.69 2.30 10.93
C GLU A 21 5.30 0.90 10.71
N LEU A 22 6.36 0.77 9.91
CA LEU A 22 7.04 -0.52 9.64
C LEU A 22 8.48 -0.55 10.16
N SER A 23 8.82 0.38 11.05
CA SER A 23 10.20 0.59 11.48
C SER A 23 10.79 -0.62 12.20
N ASN A 24 10.03 -1.29 13.07
CA ASN A 24 10.51 -2.49 13.76
C ASN A 24 10.70 -3.63 12.77
N LEU A 25 9.73 -3.85 11.88
CA LEU A 25 9.76 -4.88 10.85
C LEU A 25 10.95 -4.69 9.92
N PHE A 26 11.26 -3.46 9.49
CA PHE A 26 12.43 -3.16 8.68
C PHE A 26 13.74 -3.38 9.41
N ASN A 27 13.82 -3.04 10.70
CA ASN A 27 15.02 -3.29 11.50
C ASN A 27 15.27 -4.79 11.67
N VAL A 28 14.22 -5.57 11.93
CA VAL A 28 14.34 -7.03 12.00
C VAL A 28 14.69 -7.60 10.61
N LEU A 29 14.03 -7.17 9.52
CA LEU A 29 14.25 -7.70 8.16
C LEU A 29 15.57 -7.29 7.50
N LYS A 30 16.16 -6.15 7.88
CA LYS A 30 17.53 -5.80 7.50
C LYS A 30 18.51 -6.85 8.01
N GLY A 31 18.24 -7.39 9.21
CA GLY A 31 18.91 -8.56 9.77
C GLY A 31 20.42 -8.40 9.91
N ASP A 32 21.05 -9.51 10.27
CA ASP A 32 22.50 -9.68 10.20
C ASP A 32 22.91 -9.88 8.72
N PRO A 33 24.03 -9.30 8.23
CA PRO A 33 24.59 -9.62 6.93
C PRO A 33 24.81 -11.13 6.69
N ASP A 34 24.98 -11.91 7.75
CA ASP A 34 25.06 -13.37 7.67
C ASP A 34 23.69 -14.01 7.39
N LEU A 35 23.56 -14.61 6.19
CA LEU A 35 22.36 -15.31 5.73
C LEU A 35 22.00 -16.54 6.58
N SER A 36 22.91 -17.04 7.41
CA SER A 36 22.70 -18.20 8.30
C SER A 36 22.25 -17.81 9.71
N SER A 37 22.24 -16.51 10.03
CA SER A 37 21.83 -16.01 11.34
C SER A 37 20.35 -16.31 11.63
N PRO A 38 20.01 -16.83 12.82
CA PRO A 38 18.64 -17.12 13.20
C PRO A 38 17.83 -15.83 13.31
N TRP A 39 16.78 -15.74 12.50
CA TRP A 39 15.91 -14.58 12.43
C TRP A 39 14.70 -14.74 13.35
N ILE A 40 14.51 -13.80 14.27
CA ILE A 40 13.38 -13.82 15.22
C ILE A 40 12.53 -12.57 15.02
N LEU A 41 11.25 -12.76 14.67
CA LEU A 41 10.24 -11.70 14.68
C LEU A 41 9.98 -11.25 16.11
N THR A 42 10.27 -9.98 16.41
CA THR A 42 9.81 -9.36 17.64
C THR A 42 8.28 -9.26 17.63
N PRO A 43 7.61 -9.21 18.79
CA PRO A 43 6.16 -8.99 18.86
C PRO A 43 5.72 -7.73 18.10
N ALA A 44 6.48 -6.64 18.21
CA ALA A 44 6.20 -5.40 17.47
C ALA A 44 6.25 -5.59 15.95
N ALA A 45 7.31 -6.23 15.43
CA ALA A 45 7.42 -6.51 14.00
C ALA A 45 6.32 -7.47 13.49
N LYS A 46 5.78 -8.33 14.36
CA LYS A 46 4.65 -9.20 14.03
C LYS A 46 3.34 -8.43 13.91
N GLU A 47 3.11 -7.46 14.78
CA GLU A 47 1.96 -6.54 14.68
C GLU A 47 2.03 -5.67 13.43
N GLU A 48 3.22 -5.13 13.10
CA GLU A 48 3.42 -4.36 11.87
C GLU A 48 3.19 -5.22 10.61
N LEU A 49 3.56 -6.50 10.64
CA LEU A 49 3.25 -7.43 9.55
C LEU A 49 1.74 -7.71 9.44
N ASN A 50 1.03 -7.81 10.56
CA ASN A 50 -0.43 -7.93 10.57
C ASN A 50 -1.10 -6.69 9.98
N LEU A 51 -0.59 -5.48 10.28
CA LEU A 51 -1.07 -4.23 9.68
C LEU A 51 -0.95 -4.27 8.15
N VAL A 52 0.19 -4.71 7.62
CA VAL A 52 0.37 -4.88 6.16
C VAL A 52 -0.66 -5.86 5.60
N SER A 53 -0.86 -7.01 6.25
CA SER A 53 -1.84 -8.01 5.83
C SER A 53 -3.27 -7.47 5.82
N GLN A 54 -3.66 -6.74 6.87
CA GLN A 54 -4.96 -6.10 6.99
C GLN A 54 -5.17 -5.03 5.92
N LYS A 55 -4.14 -4.22 5.63
CA LYS A 55 -4.20 -3.21 4.57
C LYS A 55 -4.34 -3.86 3.20
N ILE A 56 -3.64 -4.96 2.92
CA ILE A 56 -3.77 -5.71 1.66
C ILE A 56 -5.19 -6.30 1.52
N SER A 57 -5.78 -6.81 2.60
CA SER A 57 -7.12 -7.42 2.53
C SER A 57 -8.25 -6.39 2.41
N THR A 58 -8.04 -5.18 2.95
CA THR A 58 -9.02 -4.09 2.93
C THR A 58 -8.89 -3.17 1.72
N LEU A 59 -7.67 -2.94 1.24
CA LEU A 59 -7.41 -2.11 0.07
C LEU A 59 -7.44 -2.98 -1.18
N GLN A 60 -8.58 -2.94 -1.88
CA GLN A 60 -8.64 -3.47 -3.24
C GLN A 60 -8.22 -2.38 -4.21
N ALA A 61 -7.12 -2.60 -4.92
CA ALA A 61 -6.87 -1.87 -6.15
C ALA A 61 -7.94 -2.28 -7.16
N HIS A 62 -8.77 -1.32 -7.56
CA HIS A 62 -9.73 -1.55 -8.62
C HIS A 62 -8.99 -1.52 -9.96
N ARG A 63 -9.01 -2.66 -10.67
CA ARG A 63 -8.54 -2.67 -12.05
C ARG A 63 -9.45 -1.76 -12.87
N ARG A 64 -8.85 -1.10 -13.86
CA ARG A 64 -9.58 -0.32 -14.85
C ARG A 64 -10.63 -1.22 -15.52
N ASP A 65 -11.88 -0.78 -15.48
CA ASP A 65 -12.97 -1.37 -16.25
C ASP A 65 -12.98 -0.72 -17.65
N LEU A 66 -12.76 -1.52 -18.70
CA LEU A 66 -12.71 -1.00 -20.07
C LEU A 66 -14.09 -0.56 -20.59
N THR A 67 -15.18 -0.90 -19.90
CA THR A 67 -16.54 -0.51 -20.26
C THR A 67 -16.95 0.84 -19.68
N LEU A 68 -16.20 1.34 -18.68
CA LEU A 68 -16.46 2.62 -18.03
C LEU A 68 -15.56 3.72 -18.59
N PRO A 69 -16.07 4.96 -18.77
CA PRO A 69 -15.22 6.10 -19.11
C PRO A 69 -14.20 6.37 -18.00
N VAL A 70 -13.11 7.03 -18.37
CA VAL A 70 -12.11 7.55 -17.43
C VAL A 70 -12.36 9.03 -17.27
N ASP A 71 -12.62 9.45 -16.04
CA ASP A 71 -12.89 10.83 -15.66
C ASP A 71 -11.69 11.42 -14.92
N VAL A 72 -11.49 12.74 -15.08
CA VAL A 72 -10.50 13.51 -14.31
C VAL A 72 -11.25 14.54 -13.48
N TYR A 73 -11.12 14.42 -12.16
CA TYR A 73 -11.71 15.34 -11.18
C TYR A 73 -10.67 16.34 -10.73
N VAL A 74 -10.83 17.60 -11.12
CA VAL A 74 -9.97 18.70 -10.65
C VAL A 74 -10.57 19.30 -9.38
N ILE A 75 -9.82 19.25 -8.29
CA ILE A 75 -10.22 19.72 -6.97
C ILE A 75 -9.35 20.92 -6.59
N GLN A 76 -9.99 22.02 -6.21
CA GLN A 76 -9.28 23.21 -5.74
C GLN A 76 -8.76 22.96 -4.32
N GLY A 77 -7.45 22.74 -4.18
CA GLY A 77 -6.79 22.64 -2.90
C GLY A 77 -6.45 24.03 -2.31
N PRO A 78 -6.12 24.08 -1.00
CA PRO A 78 -5.82 25.33 -0.29
C PRO A 78 -4.56 26.06 -0.77
N LYS A 79 -3.61 25.36 -1.41
CA LYS A 79 -2.39 25.95 -1.97
C LYS A 79 -2.34 25.89 -3.50
N GLN A 80 -2.81 24.79 -4.08
CA GLN A 80 -2.86 24.57 -5.52
C GLN A 80 -3.95 23.53 -5.86
N PRO A 81 -4.50 23.54 -7.08
CA PRO A 81 -5.41 22.49 -7.52
C PRO A 81 -4.66 21.15 -7.62
N PHE A 82 -5.40 20.07 -7.37
CA PHE A 82 -4.94 18.71 -7.62
C PHE A 82 -6.01 17.96 -8.41
N ALA A 83 -5.62 16.90 -9.11
CA ALA A 83 -6.53 16.11 -9.93
C ALA A 83 -6.52 14.64 -9.50
N ILE A 84 -7.70 14.01 -9.58
CA ILE A 84 -7.88 12.58 -9.36
C ILE A 84 -8.34 11.97 -10.68
N ILE A 85 -7.69 10.88 -11.11
CA ILE A 85 -8.14 10.06 -12.23
C ILE A 85 -8.97 8.92 -11.64
N ALA A 86 -10.22 8.78 -12.08
CA ALA A 86 -11.09 7.72 -11.59
C ALA A 86 -12.14 7.31 -12.62
N GLN A 87 -12.75 6.15 -12.41
CA GLN A 87 -13.91 5.70 -13.15
C GLN A 87 -15.13 5.72 -12.24
N HIS A 88 -16.21 6.32 -12.70
CA HIS A 88 -17.46 6.34 -11.96
C HIS A 88 -18.42 5.29 -12.53
N ASP A 89 -18.61 4.21 -11.79
CA ASP A 89 -19.69 3.27 -12.04
C ASP A 89 -21.00 3.85 -11.45
N LYS A 90 -21.80 4.46 -12.33
CA LYS A 90 -23.09 5.06 -11.95
C LYS A 90 -24.14 3.99 -11.57
N VAL A 91 -23.95 2.75 -11.98
CA VAL A 91 -24.87 1.62 -11.70
C VAL A 91 -24.56 1.02 -10.34
N ALA A 92 -23.28 0.78 -10.04
CA ALA A 92 -22.85 0.26 -8.73
C ALA A 92 -22.63 1.35 -7.67
N GLN A 93 -22.80 2.64 -8.02
CA GLN A 93 -22.53 3.80 -7.17
C GLN A 93 -21.12 3.79 -6.58
N LYS A 94 -20.12 3.48 -7.42
CA LYS A 94 -18.75 3.27 -6.98
C LYS A 94 -17.76 4.10 -7.79
N ILE A 95 -16.78 4.67 -7.10
CA ILE A 95 -15.63 5.34 -7.72
C ILE A 95 -14.44 4.37 -7.67
N LEU A 96 -13.89 4.08 -8.84
CA LEU A 96 -12.66 3.30 -9.00
C LEU A 96 -11.52 4.27 -9.21
N TYR A 97 -10.63 4.41 -8.24
CA TYR A 97 -9.43 5.23 -8.38
C TYR A 97 -8.46 4.55 -9.34
N LEU A 98 -7.91 5.33 -10.27
CA LEU A 98 -6.83 4.89 -11.15
C LEU A 98 -5.53 5.50 -10.62
N GLU A 99 -4.64 4.65 -10.11
CA GLU A 99 -3.27 5.02 -9.72
C GLU A 99 -2.34 5.10 -10.94
#